data_AF-A0A841HTA8-F1
#
_entry.id   AF-A0A841HTA8-F1
#
_cell.length_a   1.000
_cell.length_b   1.000
_cell.length_c   1.000
_cell.angle_alpha   90.00
_cell.angle_beta   90.00
_cell.angle_gamma   90.00
#
_symmetry.space_group_name_H-M   'P 1'
#
loop_
_entity.id
_entity.type
_entity.pdbx_description
1 polymer ?
#
loop_
_entity_poly.entity_id
_entity_poly.type
_entity_poly.pdbx_seq_one_letter_code
_entity_poly.pdbx_strand_id
1 'polypeptide(L)'
;MATQPSSPQQILEHQLDWNDRLQDWLDGDIDAADRAAVESHLGGCDICQQQMAALERIDEALFSAAPAPELNAAFDDELFAQIDAIDETKRAAARQRVEEELQENLRALSRSWRRALAFVIPGVVGGIVLAFALAGYFDTSGLAGKIAAEGASIGGNASTIQTALIAMIGAGIGGLLAGWLAKVAD
;
A
#
# COMPACT_ATOMS: atom_id res chain seq x y z
N MET A 1 -19.77 -2.82 37.79
CA MET A 1 -20.51 -3.86 38.53
C MET A 1 -21.95 -3.41 38.60
N ALA A 2 -22.84 -4.01 37.81
CA ALA A 2 -24.26 -3.72 37.90
C ALA A 2 -24.78 -4.23 39.24
N THR A 3 -25.44 -3.38 40.02
CA THR A 3 -26.08 -3.76 41.27
C THR A 3 -27.36 -4.54 40.96
N GLN A 4 -27.44 -5.80 41.40
CA GLN A 4 -28.64 -6.61 41.24
C GLN A 4 -29.81 -6.01 42.07
N PRO A 5 -31.02 -5.90 41.50
CA PRO A 5 -32.20 -5.47 42.25
C PRO A 5 -32.53 -6.53 43.32
N SER A 6 -32.79 -6.08 44.56
CA SER A 6 -32.95 -6.97 45.72
C SER A 6 -34.37 -7.00 46.31
N SER A 7 -35.21 -6.03 45.96
CA SER A 7 -36.63 -6.02 46.37
C SER A 7 -37.56 -6.35 45.19
N PRO A 8 -38.76 -6.90 45.45
CA PRO A 8 -39.73 -7.22 44.39
C PRO A 8 -40.12 -6.03 43.51
N GLN A 9 -40.22 -4.83 44.10
CA GLN A 9 -40.54 -3.60 43.36
C GLN A 9 -39.40 -3.20 42.43
N GLN A 10 -38.15 -3.25 42.92
CA GLN A 10 -36.98 -2.96 42.10
C GLN A 10 -36.79 -3.96 40.96
N ILE A 11 -37.11 -5.24 41.17
CA ILE A 11 -37.05 -6.25 40.11
C ILE A 11 -38.06 -5.90 39.00
N LEU A 12 -39.27 -5.50 39.34
CA LEU A 12 -40.29 -5.13 38.36
C LEU A 12 -39.89 -3.87 37.57
N GLU A 13 -39.44 -2.82 38.27
CA GLU A 13 -38.98 -1.59 37.62
C GLU A 13 -37.77 -1.86 36.71
N HIS A 14 -36.84 -2.68 37.17
CA HIS A 14 -35.67 -3.12 36.40
C HIS A 14 -36.09 -3.92 35.16
N GLN A 15 -37.02 -4.86 35.28
CA GLN A 15 -37.54 -5.60 34.14
C GLN A 15 -38.21 -4.69 33.11
N LEU A 16 -38.98 -3.68 33.54
CA LEU A 16 -39.64 -2.75 32.63
C LEU A 16 -38.62 -1.87 31.88
N ASP A 17 -37.62 -1.33 32.57
CA ASP A 17 -36.59 -0.47 31.95
C ASP A 17 -35.70 -1.24 30.96
N TRP A 18 -35.36 -2.49 31.29
CA TRP A 18 -34.45 -3.29 30.48
C TRP A 18 -35.14 -4.13 29.41
N ASN A 19 -36.44 -4.40 29.51
CA ASN A 19 -37.15 -5.21 28.52
C ASN A 19 -37.07 -4.60 27.12
N ASP A 20 -37.37 -3.32 26.99
CA ASP A 20 -37.41 -2.65 25.69
C ASP A 20 -36.00 -2.58 25.08
N ARG A 21 -35.00 -2.23 25.90
CA ARG A 21 -33.58 -2.22 25.49
C ARG A 21 -33.06 -3.60 25.05
N LEU A 22 -33.52 -4.68 25.69
CA LEU A 22 -33.15 -6.04 25.31
C LEU A 22 -33.80 -6.47 24.00
N GLN A 23 -35.04 -6.03 23.74
CA GLN A 23 -35.72 -6.27 22.47
C GLN A 23 -35.04 -5.49 21.34
N ASP A 24 -34.77 -4.20 21.53
CA ASP A 24 -34.04 -3.38 20.56
C ASP A 24 -32.64 -3.97 20.24
N TRP A 25 -31.97 -4.51 21.27
CA TRP A 25 -30.69 -5.20 21.08
C TRP A 25 -30.82 -6.50 20.28
N LEU A 26 -31.85 -7.31 20.55
CA LEU A 26 -32.13 -8.56 19.83
C LEU A 26 -32.49 -8.31 18.36
N ASP A 27 -33.31 -7.28 18.11
CA ASP A 27 -33.73 -6.87 16.76
C ASP A 27 -32.60 -6.16 15.98
N GLY A 28 -31.53 -5.78 16.68
CA GLY A 28 -30.41 -5.03 16.12
C GLY A 28 -30.69 -3.54 15.89
N ASP A 29 -31.83 -3.03 16.37
CA ASP A 29 -32.28 -1.63 16.27
C ASP A 29 -31.81 -0.79 17.47
N ILE A 30 -30.52 -0.85 17.77
CA ILE A 30 -29.92 -0.13 18.90
C ILE A 30 -28.59 0.51 18.46
N ASP A 31 -28.31 1.71 18.96
CA ASP A 31 -27.05 2.39 18.64
C ASP A 31 -25.84 1.73 19.33
N ALA A 32 -24.64 2.13 18.91
CA ALA A 32 -23.40 1.52 19.42
C ALA A 32 -23.17 1.76 20.92
N ALA A 33 -23.65 2.88 21.47
CA ALA A 33 -23.47 3.22 22.87
C ALA A 33 -24.42 2.40 23.75
N ASP A 34 -25.69 2.32 23.36
CA ASP A 34 -26.68 1.52 24.06
C ASP A 34 -26.41 0.01 23.92
N ARG A 35 -25.90 -0.46 22.77
CA ARG A 35 -25.41 -1.83 22.61
C ARG A 35 -24.34 -2.17 23.66
N ALA A 36 -23.33 -1.32 23.81
CA ALA A 36 -22.27 -1.55 24.80
C ALA A 36 -22.80 -1.52 26.24
N ALA A 37 -23.82 -0.69 26.52
CA ALA A 37 -24.49 -0.65 27.82
C ALA A 37 -25.26 -1.94 28.12
N VAL A 38 -26.02 -2.46 27.15
CA VAL A 38 -26.73 -3.74 27.25
C VAL A 38 -25.77 -4.90 27.44
N GLU A 39 -24.71 -4.99 26.62
CA GLU A 39 -23.69 -6.03 26.74
C GLU A 39 -22.99 -5.99 28.11
N SER A 40 -22.63 -4.79 28.60
CA SER A 40 -22.05 -4.64 29.92
C SER A 40 -23.03 -5.01 31.04
N HIS A 41 -24.32 -4.76 30.88
CA HIS A 41 -25.34 -5.11 31.86
C HIS A 41 -25.59 -6.63 31.88
N LEU A 42 -25.73 -7.24 30.71
CA LEU A 42 -25.84 -8.69 30.53
C LEU A 42 -24.66 -9.42 31.13
N GLY A 43 -23.44 -8.86 31.06
CA GLY A 43 -22.26 -9.43 31.70
C GLY A 43 -22.29 -9.50 33.24
N GLY A 44 -23.25 -8.83 33.91
CA GLY A 44 -23.31 -8.76 35.38
C GLY A 44 -24.70 -8.96 35.99
N CYS A 45 -25.75 -9.20 35.20
CA CYS A 45 -27.13 -9.27 35.67
C CYS A 45 -27.80 -10.59 35.29
N ASP A 46 -27.94 -11.51 36.27
CA ASP A 46 -28.54 -12.83 36.06
C ASP A 46 -30.01 -12.77 35.62
N ILE A 47 -30.75 -11.73 36.06
CA ILE A 47 -32.17 -11.55 35.69
C ILE A 47 -32.29 -11.24 34.20
N CYS A 48 -31.49 -10.30 33.68
CA CYS A 48 -31.49 -9.98 32.26
C CYS A 48 -30.94 -11.12 31.40
N GLN A 49 -29.96 -11.89 31.88
CA GLN A 49 -29.49 -13.09 31.16
C GLN A 49 -30.61 -14.14 31.00
N GLN A 50 -31.39 -14.38 32.07
CA GLN A 50 -32.52 -15.31 32.00
C GLN A 50 -33.64 -14.81 31.08
N GLN A 51 -33.91 -13.50 31.10
CA GLN A 51 -34.87 -12.87 30.20
C GLN A 51 -34.42 -12.96 28.74
N MET A 52 -33.14 -12.69 28.45
CA MET A 52 -32.56 -12.83 27.12
C MET A 52 -32.72 -14.26 26.60
N ALA A 53 -32.34 -15.26 27.40
CA ALA A 53 -32.52 -16.67 27.03
C ALA A 53 -33.99 -17.09 26.87
N ALA A 54 -34.94 -16.36 27.46
CA ALA A 54 -36.36 -16.56 27.22
C ALA A 54 -36.81 -15.94 25.88
N LEU A 55 -36.33 -14.73 25.57
CA LEU A 55 -36.59 -14.05 24.30
C LEU A 55 -36.01 -14.84 23.11
N GLU A 56 -34.77 -15.31 23.20
CA GLU A 56 -34.13 -16.15 22.16
C GLU A 56 -34.92 -17.44 21.88
N ARG A 57 -35.47 -18.07 22.93
CA ARG A 57 -36.32 -19.26 22.76
C ARG A 57 -37.64 -18.95 22.07
N ILE A 58 -38.20 -17.76 22.31
CA ILE A 58 -39.41 -17.30 21.61
C ILE A 58 -39.08 -17.02 20.16
N ASP A 59 -37.96 -16.33 19.88
CA ASP A 59 -37.50 -16.03 18.53
C ASP A 59 -37.29 -17.31 17.71
N GLU A 60 -36.56 -18.29 18.25
CA GLU A 60 -36.38 -19.60 17.61
C GLU A 60 -37.71 -20.35 17.39
N ALA A 61 -38.64 -20.27 18.35
CA ALA A 61 -39.95 -20.86 18.22
C ALA A 61 -40.79 -20.18 17.12
N LEU A 62 -40.69 -18.86 17.00
CA LEU A 62 -41.35 -18.09 15.93
C LEU A 62 -40.73 -18.41 14.57
N PHE A 63 -39.40 -18.45 14.49
CA PHE A 63 -38.67 -18.79 13.28
C PHE A 63 -39.00 -20.20 12.78
N SER A 64 -39.05 -21.18 13.68
CA SER A 64 -39.38 -22.57 13.34
C SER A 64 -40.88 -22.78 13.03
N ALA A 65 -41.77 -21.97 13.59
CA ALA A 65 -43.21 -22.04 13.31
C ALA A 65 -43.60 -21.29 12.04
N ALA A 66 -42.83 -20.29 11.62
CA ALA A 66 -43.08 -19.53 10.42
C ALA A 66 -42.84 -20.40 9.17
N PRO A 67 -43.80 -20.52 8.25
CA PRO A 67 -43.53 -21.18 6.97
C PRO A 67 -42.46 -20.38 6.23
N ALA A 68 -41.40 -21.07 5.78
CA ALA A 68 -40.37 -20.43 4.97
C ALA A 68 -41.04 -19.79 3.74
N PRO A 69 -40.80 -18.50 3.47
CA PRO A 69 -41.32 -17.89 2.25
C PRO A 69 -40.72 -18.62 1.05
N GLU A 70 -41.58 -19.11 0.15
CA GLU A 70 -41.12 -19.66 -1.12
C GLU A 70 -40.61 -18.50 -1.99
N LEU A 71 -39.28 -18.36 -2.06
CA LEU A 71 -38.65 -17.49 -3.04
C LEU A 71 -38.82 -18.12 -4.42
N ASN A 72 -39.32 -17.35 -5.37
CA ASN A 72 -39.40 -17.80 -6.75
C ASN A 72 -38.00 -17.79 -7.37
N ALA A 73 -37.75 -18.64 -8.38
CA ALA A 73 -36.44 -18.73 -9.03
C ALA A 73 -35.96 -17.39 -9.66
N ALA A 74 -36.90 -16.51 -10.04
CA ALA A 74 -36.55 -15.20 -10.59
C ALA A 74 -35.96 -14.25 -9.54
N PHE A 75 -36.29 -14.43 -8.25
CA PHE A 75 -35.73 -13.63 -7.17
C PHE A 75 -34.21 -13.83 -7.05
N ASP A 76 -33.76 -15.10 -7.10
CA ASP A 76 -32.33 -15.40 -7.02
C ASP A 76 -31.59 -14.82 -8.23
N ASP A 77 -32.14 -14.98 -9.43
CA ASP A 77 -31.58 -14.40 -10.66
C ASP A 77 -31.49 -12.87 -10.58
N GLU A 78 -32.52 -12.19 -10.09
CA GLU A 78 -32.55 -10.74 -9.92
C GLU A 78 -31.57 -10.26 -8.84
N LEU A 79 -31.49 -10.97 -7.71
CA LEU A 79 -30.57 -10.67 -6.63
C LEU A 79 -29.11 -10.80 -7.09
N PHE A 80 -28.76 -11.89 -7.78
CA PHE A 80 -27.41 -12.08 -8.29
C PHE A 80 -27.07 -11.06 -9.38
N ALA A 81 -28.01 -10.75 -10.28
CA ALA A 81 -27.81 -9.69 -11.27
C ALA A 81 -27.56 -8.33 -10.60
N GLN A 82 -28.26 -8.03 -9.49
CA GLN A 82 -28.05 -6.80 -8.74
C GLN A 82 -26.69 -6.78 -8.01
N ILE A 83 -26.28 -7.90 -7.40
CA ILE A 83 -24.97 -8.04 -6.76
C ILE A 83 -23.86 -7.87 -7.79
N ASP A 84 -23.97 -8.51 -8.95
CA ASP A 84 -22.99 -8.40 -10.04
C ASP A 84 -22.90 -6.98 -10.58
N ALA A 85 -24.04 -6.28 -10.74
CA ALA A 85 -24.05 -4.88 -11.14
C ALA A 85 -23.32 -4.00 -10.12
N ILE A 86 -23.57 -4.20 -8.82
CA ILE A 86 -22.86 -3.48 -7.76
C ILE A 86 -21.36 -3.81 -7.77
N ASP A 87 -20.98 -5.08 -7.94
CA ASP A 87 -19.58 -5.48 -7.93
C ASP A 87 -18.83 -4.94 -9.16
N GLU A 88 -19.45 -4.93 -10.34
CA GLU A 88 -18.85 -4.35 -11.54
C GLU A 88 -18.62 -2.84 -11.39
N THR A 89 -19.55 -2.10 -10.77
CA THR A 89 -19.31 -0.67 -10.47
C THR A 89 -18.15 -0.45 -9.51
N LYS A 90 -18.00 -1.30 -8.48
CA LYS A 90 -16.88 -1.23 -7.54
C LYS A 90 -15.55 -1.58 -8.22
N ARG A 91 -15.53 -2.61 -9.08
CA ARG A 91 -14.36 -3.01 -9.86
C ARG A 91 -13.95 -1.91 -10.84
N ALA A 92 -14.90 -1.28 -11.51
CA ALA A 92 -14.64 -0.15 -12.40
C ALA A 92 -14.02 1.04 -11.66
N ALA A 93 -14.58 1.41 -10.50
CA ALA A 93 -14.03 2.47 -9.65
C ALA A 93 -12.63 2.14 -9.11
N ALA A 94 -12.38 0.88 -8.75
CA ALA A 94 -11.06 0.42 -8.31
C ALA A 94 -10.03 0.54 -9.44
N ARG A 95 -10.38 0.14 -10.68
CA ARG A 95 -9.50 0.30 -11.85
C ARG A 95 -9.17 1.77 -12.13
N GLN A 96 -10.14 2.67 -11.98
CA GLN A 96 -9.90 4.10 -12.16
C GLN A 96 -8.89 4.66 -11.16
N ARG A 97 -9.00 4.29 -9.87
CA ARG A 97 -8.03 4.72 -8.85
C ARG A 97 -6.61 4.24 -9.15
N VAL A 98 -6.45 2.98 -9.59
CA VAL A 98 -5.14 2.43 -9.95
C VAL A 98 -4.54 3.18 -11.15
N GLU A 99 -5.35 3.51 -12.15
CA GLU A 99 -4.88 4.28 -13.31
C GLU A 99 -4.50 5.72 -12.92
N GLU A 100 -5.27 6.36 -12.04
CA GLU A 100 -4.95 7.68 -11.50
C GLU A 100 -3.63 7.68 -10.74
N GLU A 101 -3.42 6.73 -9.82
CA GLU A 101 -2.17 6.56 -9.10
C GLU A 101 -0.98 6.29 -10.04
N LEU A 102 -1.18 5.46 -11.07
CA LEU A 102 -0.16 5.18 -12.07
C LEU A 102 0.21 6.45 -12.85
N GLN A 103 -0.77 7.23 -13.29
CA GLN A 103 -0.54 8.49 -14.01
C GLN A 103 0.16 9.52 -13.13
N GLU A 104 -0.20 9.63 -11.86
CA GLU A 104 0.48 10.51 -10.91
C GLU A 104 1.93 10.11 -10.71
N ASN A 105 2.20 8.81 -10.54
CA ASN A 105 3.55 8.27 -10.43
C ASN A 105 4.38 8.51 -11.70
N LEU A 106 3.82 8.29 -12.89
CA LEU A 106 4.50 8.58 -14.16
C LEU A 106 4.78 10.08 -14.34
N ARG A 107 3.88 10.95 -13.89
CA ARG A 107 4.08 12.42 -13.89
C ARG A 107 5.15 12.85 -12.89
N ALA A 108 5.24 12.19 -11.74
CA ALA A 108 6.30 12.43 -10.76
C ALA A 108 7.67 11.98 -11.33
N LEU A 109 7.73 10.77 -11.88
CA LEU A 109 8.93 10.18 -12.48
C LEU A 109 9.43 10.99 -13.67
N SER A 110 8.55 11.42 -14.59
CA SER A 110 8.97 12.21 -15.75
C SER A 110 9.54 13.58 -15.35
N ARG A 111 9.01 14.21 -14.28
CA ARG A 111 9.55 15.46 -13.73
C ARG A 111 10.91 15.26 -13.08
N SER A 112 11.11 14.19 -12.31
CA SER A 112 12.41 13.90 -11.69
C SER A 112 13.45 13.53 -12.75
N TRP A 113 13.08 12.70 -13.72
CA TRP A 113 13.98 12.26 -14.79
C TRP A 113 14.41 13.41 -15.70
N ARG A 114 13.50 14.35 -16.00
CA ARG A 114 13.86 15.57 -16.76
C ARG A 114 14.89 16.43 -16.02
N ARG A 115 14.78 16.55 -14.70
CA ARG A 115 15.79 17.25 -13.87
C ARG A 115 17.10 16.48 -13.85
N ALA A 116 17.07 15.16 -13.65
CA ALA A 116 18.27 14.33 -13.67
C ALA A 116 19.02 14.46 -15.01
N LEU A 117 18.32 14.35 -16.14
CA LEU A 117 18.90 14.53 -17.47
C LEU A 117 19.49 15.93 -17.69
N ALA A 118 18.85 16.98 -17.15
CA ALA A 118 19.36 18.35 -17.24
C ALA A 118 20.73 18.52 -16.56
N PHE A 119 21.06 17.71 -15.56
CA PHE A 119 22.38 17.71 -14.92
C PHE A 119 23.36 16.72 -15.57
N VAL A 120 22.89 15.54 -15.97
CA VAL A 120 23.75 14.49 -16.54
C VAL A 120 24.26 14.87 -17.93
N ILE A 121 23.41 15.40 -18.81
CA ILE A 121 23.79 15.68 -20.21
C ILE A 121 24.95 16.70 -20.28
N PRO A 122 24.90 17.88 -19.62
CA PRO A 122 26.02 18.82 -19.64
C PRO A 122 27.28 18.24 -19.01
N GLY A 123 27.15 17.42 -17.96
CA GLY A 123 28.27 16.75 -17.32
C GLY A 123 28.99 15.78 -18.27
N VAL A 124 28.23 14.95 -18.98
CA VAL A 124 28.78 14.01 -19.98
C VAL A 124 29.40 14.77 -21.15
N VAL A 125 28.72 15.78 -21.70
CA VAL A 125 29.26 16.61 -22.79
C VAL A 125 30.54 17.32 -22.37
N GLY A 126 30.55 17.93 -21.17
CA GLY A 126 31.74 18.59 -20.62
C GLY A 126 32.89 17.62 -20.39
N GLY A 127 32.61 16.42 -19.87
CA GLY A 127 33.60 15.36 -19.70
C GLY A 127 34.21 14.89 -21.01
N ILE A 128 33.39 14.72 -22.06
CA ILE A 128 33.85 14.36 -23.41
C ILE A 128 34.75 15.47 -23.98
N VAL A 129 34.32 16.73 -23.93
CA VAL A 129 35.10 17.87 -24.44
C VAL A 129 36.44 17.99 -23.70
N LEU A 130 36.45 17.82 -22.37
CA LEU A 130 37.68 17.85 -21.56
C LEU A 130 38.62 16.70 -21.93
N ALA A 131 38.09 15.49 -22.11
CA ALA A 131 38.90 14.34 -22.52
C ALA A 131 39.57 14.56 -23.89
N PHE A 132 38.84 15.11 -24.86
CA PHE A 132 39.41 15.47 -26.17
C PHE A 132 40.45 16.59 -26.07
N ALA A 133 40.21 17.61 -25.24
CA ALA A 133 41.17 18.70 -25.03
C ALA A 133 42.48 18.21 -24.39
N LEU A 134 42.40 17.35 -23.37
CA LEU A 134 43.57 16.73 -22.75
C LEU A 134 44.33 15.84 -23.73
N ALA A 135 43.62 15.01 -24.50
CA ALA A 135 44.25 14.16 -25.51
C ALA A 135 45.05 15.01 -26.53
N GLY A 136 44.46 16.11 -27.04
CA GLY A 136 45.17 17.02 -27.96
C GLY A 136 46.35 17.76 -27.32
N TYR A 137 46.24 18.14 -26.05
CA TYR A 137 47.34 18.78 -25.31
C TYR A 137 48.54 17.84 -25.11
N PHE A 138 48.28 16.57 -24.79
CA PHE A 138 49.34 15.57 -24.64
C PHE A 138 50.03 15.22 -25.96
N ASP A 139 49.29 15.24 -27.07
CA ASP A 139 49.84 15.01 -28.40
C ASP A 139 50.77 16.16 -28.82
N THR A 140 50.33 17.41 -28.61
CA THR A 140 51.10 18.61 -28.99
C THR A 140 52.32 18.90 -28.12
N SER A 141 52.33 18.47 -26.86
CA SER A 141 53.47 18.69 -25.94
C SER A 141 54.67 17.77 -26.21
N GLY A 142 54.59 16.84 -27.16
CA GLY A 142 55.65 15.86 -27.46
C GLY A 142 55.95 14.90 -26.30
N LEU A 143 55.17 14.97 -25.23
CA LEU A 143 55.33 14.24 -23.99
C LEU A 143 54.91 12.77 -24.19
N ALA A 144 53.88 12.54 -25.02
CA ALA A 144 53.53 11.21 -25.51
C ALA A 144 54.69 10.55 -26.27
N GLY A 145 55.41 11.32 -27.11
CA GLY A 145 56.60 10.84 -27.83
C GLY A 145 57.76 10.48 -26.90
N LYS A 146 57.98 11.27 -25.83
CA LYS A 146 59.02 10.97 -24.84
C LYS A 146 58.67 9.76 -23.96
N ILE A 147 57.44 9.65 -23.48
CA ILE A 147 56.98 8.48 -22.70
C ILE A 147 56.98 7.22 -23.57
N ALA A 148 56.61 7.31 -24.86
CA ALA A 148 56.68 6.18 -25.78
C ALA A 148 58.13 5.75 -26.06
N ALA A 149 59.06 6.70 -26.21
CA ALA A 149 60.48 6.41 -26.41
C ALA A 149 61.12 5.77 -25.16
N GLU A 150 60.72 6.20 -23.96
CA GLU A 150 61.25 5.66 -22.70
C GLU A 150 60.58 4.32 -22.32
N GLY A 151 59.29 4.14 -22.62
CA GLY A 151 58.55 2.89 -22.43
C GLY A 151 58.97 1.77 -23.39
N ALA A 152 59.46 2.10 -24.59
CA ALA A 152 60.03 1.12 -25.52
C ALA A 152 61.26 0.38 -24.95
N SER A 153 61.95 0.97 -23.96
CA SER A 153 63.08 0.33 -23.28
C SER A 153 62.69 -0.81 -22.34
N ILE A 154 61.42 -0.90 -21.92
CA ILE A 154 60.90 -1.93 -20.99
C ILE A 154 60.38 -3.18 -21.74
N GLY A 155 60.47 -3.22 -23.08
CA GLY A 155 60.21 -4.43 -23.88
C GLY A 155 58.74 -4.86 -23.98
N GLY A 156 57.80 -4.04 -23.50
CA GLY A 156 56.36 -4.27 -23.65
C GLY A 156 55.82 -3.69 -24.96
N ASN A 157 54.99 -4.46 -25.66
CA ASN A 157 54.36 -4.03 -26.91
C ASN A 157 53.44 -2.82 -26.62
N ALA A 158 53.76 -1.66 -27.22
CA ALA A 158 53.18 -0.37 -26.84
C ALA A 158 51.65 -0.31 -26.91
N SER A 159 51.02 -1.10 -27.79
CA SER A 159 49.56 -1.17 -27.91
C SER A 159 48.90 -1.78 -26.66
N THR A 160 49.51 -2.79 -26.04
CA THR A 160 48.97 -3.48 -24.86
C THR A 160 48.90 -2.57 -23.64
N ILE A 161 49.94 -1.75 -23.44
CA ILE A 161 49.99 -0.79 -22.33
C ILE A 161 48.92 0.29 -22.53
N GLN A 162 48.75 0.78 -23.76
CA GLN A 162 47.73 1.76 -24.08
C GLN A 162 46.30 1.22 -23.82
N THR A 163 46.01 -0.03 -24.21
CA THR A 163 44.71 -0.64 -23.93
C THR A 163 44.46 -0.86 -22.44
N ALA A 164 45.47 -1.26 -21.67
CA ALA A 164 45.33 -1.46 -20.23
C ALA A 164 45.05 -0.13 -19.50
N LEU A 165 45.68 0.96 -19.96
CA LEU A 165 45.50 2.29 -19.38
C LEU A 165 44.11 2.87 -19.68
N ILE A 166 43.62 2.69 -20.91
CA ILE A 166 42.24 3.08 -21.29
C ILE A 166 41.21 2.27 -20.49
N ALA A 167 41.44 0.97 -20.31
CA ALA A 167 40.54 0.11 -19.53
C ALA A 167 40.47 0.53 -18.05
N MET A 168 41.59 0.90 -17.43
CA MET A 168 41.60 1.39 -16.04
C MET A 168 40.90 2.74 -15.88
N ILE A 169 41.10 3.67 -16.83
CA ILE A 169 40.41 4.96 -16.80
C ILE A 169 38.90 4.77 -16.99
N GLY A 170 38.50 3.91 -17.93
CA GLY A 170 37.10 3.56 -18.16
C GLY A 170 36.44 2.95 -16.91
N ALA A 171 37.12 2.02 -16.24
CA ALA A 171 36.64 1.42 -15.00
C ALA A 171 36.52 2.44 -13.85
N GLY A 172 37.48 3.35 -13.72
CA GLY A 172 37.45 4.40 -12.70
C GLY A 172 36.29 5.39 -12.88
N ILE A 173 36.07 5.85 -14.11
CA ILE A 173 34.96 6.75 -14.44
C ILE A 173 33.61 6.02 -14.27
N GLY A 174 33.52 4.77 -14.72
CA GLY A 174 32.33 3.94 -14.55
C GLY A 174 31.94 3.74 -13.08
N GLY A 175 32.91 3.47 -12.21
CA GLY A 175 32.68 3.32 -10.77
C GLY A 175 32.19 4.60 -10.09
N LEU A 176 32.74 5.77 -10.45
CA LEU A 176 32.30 7.06 -9.92
C LEU A 176 30.89 7.42 -10.37
N LEU A 177 30.54 7.17 -11.63
CA LEU A 177 29.19 7.40 -12.15
C LEU A 177 28.17 6.45 -11.50
N ALA A 178 28.53 5.18 -11.29
CA ALA A 178 27.66 4.22 -10.61
C ALA A 178 27.38 4.62 -9.15
N GLY A 179 28.40 5.08 -8.42
CA GLY A 179 28.23 5.56 -7.04
C GLY A 179 27.40 6.84 -6.94
N TRP A 180 27.52 7.74 -7.92
CA TRP A 180 26.68 8.94 -7.99
C TRP A 180 25.23 8.62 -8.33
N LEU A 181 24.98 7.71 -9.29
CA LEU A 181 23.65 7.25 -9.66
C LEU A 181 22.93 6.54 -8.50
N ALA A 182 23.64 5.71 -7.72
CA ALA A 182 23.07 5.06 -6.54
C ALA A 182 22.58 6.09 -5.51
N LYS A 183 23.34 7.16 -5.27
CA LYS A 183 22.98 8.24 -4.34
C LYS A 183 21.85 9.15 -4.80
N VAL A 184 21.52 9.14 -6.10
CA VAL A 184 20.42 9.94 -6.67
C VAL A 184 19.13 9.11 -6.76
N ALA A 185 19.25 7.78 -6.69
CA ALA A 185 18.12 6.85 -6.67
C ALA A 185 17.52 6.65 -5.26
N ASP A 186 18.34 6.83 -4.21
CA ASP A 186 17.90 6.94 -2.81
C ASP A 186 17.37 8.35 -2.47
#